data_AF-A0A844YPJ9-F1
#
_entry.id   AF-A0A844YPJ9-F1
#
_cell.length_a   1.000
_cell.length_b   1.000
_cell.length_c   1.000
_cell.angle_alpha   90.00
_cell.angle_beta   90.00
_cell.angle_gamma   90.00
#
_symmetry.space_group_name_H-M   'P 1'
#
loop_
_entity.id
_entity.type
_entity.pdbx_description
1 polymer ?
#
loop_
_entity_poly.entity_id
_entity_poly.type
_entity_poly.pdbx_seq_one_letter_code
_entity_poly.pdbx_strand_id
1 'polypeptide(L)'
;MEPEGVAGRNQGMRAFPCLLLLLLAACSQSAPAPPADAPGSDAPPADAPTADQRPSAAPLAAIATLAGEWRVAGIDGRPLDQPVGLTLSATGQEIWWDPRCAGLTRSYSIDGLRISTGPALDASPPTPPGAPPAPVCAIGLPPHIVNVFRALDEADTVGRTLENGVAISGPRHSVLMFRQ
;
A
#
# COMPACT_ATOMS: atom_id res chain seq x y z
N MET A 1 58.15 3.59 1.86
CA MET A 1 56.75 3.28 2.19
C MET A 1 55.98 3.45 0.90
N GLU A 2 55.73 2.33 0.23
CA GLU A 2 55.20 2.25 -1.13
C GLU A 2 53.69 2.54 -1.19
N PRO A 3 53.16 3.01 -2.32
CA PRO A 3 51.74 2.87 -2.65
C PRO A 3 51.53 1.75 -3.69
N GLU A 4 51.10 0.58 -3.25
CA GLU A 4 50.35 -0.40 -4.07
C GLU A 4 48.87 0.03 -4.02
N GLY A 5 48.08 0.17 -5.09
CA GLY A 5 47.96 -0.63 -6.30
C GLY A 5 46.51 -1.13 -6.36
N VAL A 6 45.57 -0.35 -6.91
CA VAL A 6 44.18 -0.80 -7.15
C VAL A 6 43.87 -0.67 -8.63
N ALA A 7 43.97 -1.80 -9.34
CA ALA A 7 43.49 -1.97 -10.70
C ALA A 7 42.64 -3.25 -10.76
N GLY A 8 41.41 -3.14 -11.28
CA GLY A 8 40.54 -4.31 -11.45
C GLY A 8 39.06 -3.99 -11.72
N ARG A 9 38.77 -3.15 -12.72
CA ARG A 9 37.42 -3.08 -13.33
C ARG A 9 37.34 -4.15 -14.43
N ASN A 10 36.50 -5.17 -14.26
CA ASN A 10 36.07 -6.03 -15.36
C ASN A 10 34.58 -5.83 -15.62
N GLN A 11 34.29 -4.96 -16.60
CA GLN A 11 32.99 -4.81 -17.23
C GLN A 11 32.79 -5.95 -18.24
N GLY A 12 31.96 -6.92 -17.89
CA GLY A 12 31.48 -7.95 -18.81
C GLY A 12 30.19 -7.51 -19.48
N MET A 13 30.28 -6.73 -20.54
CA MET A 13 29.16 -6.39 -21.43
C MET A 13 28.91 -7.57 -22.38
N ARG A 14 27.89 -8.38 -22.09
CA ARG A 14 27.42 -9.41 -23.03
C ARG A 14 26.13 -8.95 -23.67
N ALA A 15 26.27 -8.38 -24.86
CA ALA A 15 25.20 -8.21 -25.81
C ALA A 15 24.72 -9.61 -26.26
N PHE A 16 23.43 -9.89 -26.07
CA PHE A 16 22.74 -11.01 -26.69
C PHE A 16 21.58 -10.44 -27.51
N PRO A 17 21.71 -10.38 -28.85
CA PRO A 17 20.59 -10.19 -29.74
C PRO A 17 20.21 -11.53 -30.39
N CYS A 18 18.98 -11.98 -30.18
CA CYS A 18 18.26 -12.94 -31.03
C CYS A 18 16.78 -12.85 -30.61
N LEU A 19 15.91 -12.15 -31.33
CA LEU A 19 15.32 -12.50 -32.63
C LEU A 19 14.27 -13.62 -32.52
N LEU A 20 13.07 -13.35 -33.09
CA LEU A 20 11.93 -14.26 -33.35
C LEU A 20 11.13 -14.70 -32.11
N LEU A 21 9.79 -14.74 -32.04
CA LEU A 21 8.71 -14.83 -33.03
C LEU A 21 7.39 -14.34 -32.41
N LEU A 22 6.61 -13.60 -33.19
CA LEU A 22 5.18 -13.37 -32.98
C LEU A 22 4.42 -14.71 -33.03
N LEU A 23 3.60 -14.98 -32.02
CA LEU A 23 2.42 -15.84 -32.15
C LEU A 23 1.22 -15.16 -31.48
N LEU A 24 0.46 -14.45 -32.30
CA LEU A 24 -0.93 -14.11 -32.05
C LEU A 24 -1.75 -15.41 -32.00
N ALA A 25 -2.03 -15.93 -30.81
CA ALA A 25 -3.11 -16.89 -30.63
C ALA A 25 -4.41 -16.12 -30.36
N ALA A 26 -5.03 -15.66 -31.44
CA ALA A 26 -6.41 -15.20 -31.45
C ALA A 26 -7.34 -16.40 -31.23
N CYS A 27 -7.78 -16.63 -30.00
CA CYS A 27 -8.93 -17.50 -29.73
C CYS A 27 -10.21 -16.66 -29.85
N SER A 28 -10.57 -16.31 -31.09
CA SER A 28 -11.91 -15.89 -31.45
C SER A 28 -12.76 -17.13 -31.67
N GLN A 29 -13.48 -17.62 -30.65
CA GLN A 29 -14.52 -18.63 -30.87
C GLN A 29 -15.90 -17.97 -30.90
N SER A 30 -16.43 -17.95 -32.13
CA SER A 30 -17.73 -17.45 -32.54
C SER A 30 -18.90 -18.09 -31.81
N ALA A 31 -19.93 -17.29 -31.61
CA ALA A 31 -21.26 -17.65 -31.13
C ALA A 31 -22.02 -18.59 -32.09
N PRO A 32 -23.05 -19.26 -31.57
CA PRO A 32 -24.33 -19.38 -32.29
C PRO A 32 -25.50 -18.82 -31.45
N ALA A 33 -26.33 -18.02 -32.10
CA ALA A 33 -27.69 -17.68 -31.65
C ALA A 33 -28.69 -18.20 -32.70
N PRO A 34 -30.01 -18.17 -32.46
CA PRO A 34 -30.79 -19.05 -31.58
C PRO A 34 -31.90 -19.78 -32.38
N PRO A 35 -32.61 -20.79 -31.83
CA PRO A 35 -33.94 -21.14 -32.33
C PRO A 35 -35.02 -20.28 -31.64
N ALA A 36 -35.97 -19.83 -32.46
CA ALA A 36 -37.12 -19.03 -32.10
C ALA A 36 -38.27 -19.87 -31.50
N ASP A 37 -39.09 -19.15 -30.72
CA ASP A 37 -40.49 -19.39 -30.38
C ASP A 37 -40.89 -20.47 -29.36
N ALA A 38 -41.26 -20.00 -28.16
CA ALA A 38 -42.44 -20.45 -27.44
C ALA A 38 -43.02 -19.29 -26.58
N PRO A 39 -44.33 -19.02 -26.63
CA PRO A 39 -44.97 -18.00 -25.79
C PRO A 39 -45.55 -18.60 -24.50
N GLY A 40 -45.44 -17.84 -23.40
CA GLY A 40 -46.31 -17.95 -22.23
C GLY A 40 -45.68 -18.55 -20.98
N SER A 41 -45.39 -17.70 -19.99
CA SER A 41 -45.90 -17.82 -18.62
C SER A 41 -45.25 -16.77 -17.72
N ASP A 42 -46.08 -16.12 -16.89
CA ASP A 42 -45.75 -15.11 -15.89
C ASP A 42 -44.41 -15.33 -15.15
N ALA A 43 -43.56 -14.30 -15.16
CA ALA A 43 -42.45 -14.16 -14.23
C ALA A 43 -42.73 -12.93 -13.32
N PRO A 44 -42.67 -13.06 -11.98
CA PRO A 44 -42.80 -11.93 -11.08
C PRO A 44 -41.61 -10.97 -11.26
N PRO A 45 -41.74 -9.66 -10.93
CA PRO A 45 -40.62 -8.73 -11.00
C PRO A 45 -39.53 -9.19 -10.03
N ALA A 46 -38.39 -9.59 -10.57
CA ALA A 46 -37.19 -9.85 -9.80
C ALA A 46 -36.62 -8.50 -9.35
N ASP A 47 -36.98 -8.09 -8.14
CA ASP A 47 -36.13 -7.26 -7.30
C ASP A 47 -34.82 -8.00 -7.04
N ALA A 48 -33.71 -7.42 -7.51
CA ALA A 48 -32.47 -7.42 -6.75
C ALA A 48 -31.61 -6.24 -7.20
N PRO A 49 -31.33 -5.24 -6.34
CA PRO A 49 -30.27 -4.29 -6.61
C PRO A 49 -28.95 -5.08 -6.74
N THR A 50 -28.21 -4.80 -7.81
CA THR A 50 -26.85 -5.30 -8.03
C THR A 50 -26.05 -5.11 -6.74
N ALA A 51 -25.78 -6.21 -6.05
CA ALA A 51 -24.88 -6.22 -4.92
C ALA A 51 -23.55 -5.65 -5.40
N ASP A 52 -23.16 -4.56 -4.75
CA ASP A 52 -21.88 -3.89 -4.77
C ASP A 52 -20.73 -4.93 -4.80
N GLN A 53 -20.29 -5.31 -6.00
CA GLN A 53 -19.12 -6.15 -6.21
C GLN A 53 -17.87 -5.29 -6.01
N ARG A 54 -17.67 -4.85 -4.78
CA ARG A 54 -16.34 -4.48 -4.31
C ARG A 54 -15.46 -5.72 -4.42
N PRO A 55 -14.23 -5.61 -4.96
CA PRO A 55 -13.27 -6.71 -4.91
C PRO A 55 -13.22 -7.26 -3.49
N SER A 56 -13.52 -8.55 -3.34
CA SER A 56 -13.50 -9.22 -2.04
C SER A 56 -12.10 -9.05 -1.46
N ALA A 57 -12.00 -8.30 -0.37
CA ALA A 57 -10.73 -8.07 0.31
C ALA A 57 -10.14 -9.43 0.69
N ALA A 58 -8.86 -9.63 0.39
CA ALA A 58 -8.16 -10.85 0.78
C ALA A 58 -8.31 -11.09 2.29
N PRO A 59 -8.45 -12.35 2.74
CA PRO A 59 -8.64 -12.65 4.16
C PRO A 59 -7.46 -12.14 4.99
N LEU A 60 -7.78 -11.49 6.11
CA LEU A 60 -6.81 -10.93 7.06
C LEU A 60 -6.88 -11.65 8.40
N ALA A 61 -5.72 -11.95 8.99
CA ALA A 61 -5.61 -12.40 10.36
C ALA A 61 -5.38 -11.21 11.31
N ALA A 62 -6.00 -11.24 12.48
CA ALA A 62 -5.85 -10.18 13.48
C ALA A 62 -4.39 -10.06 13.97
N ILE A 63 -3.97 -8.84 14.29
CA ILE A 63 -2.69 -8.54 14.92
C ILE A 63 -2.93 -7.71 16.17
N ALA A 64 -2.06 -7.83 17.16
CA ALA A 64 -2.19 -7.05 18.40
C ALA A 64 -1.57 -5.65 18.30
N THR A 65 -0.56 -5.48 17.43
CA THR A 65 0.26 -4.27 17.38
C THR A 65 1.01 -4.13 16.06
N LEU A 66 1.36 -2.88 15.71
CA LEU A 66 2.29 -2.54 14.64
C LEU A 66 3.73 -2.39 15.15
N ALA A 67 4.06 -2.66 16.41
CA ALA A 67 5.42 -2.46 16.93
C ALA A 67 6.51 -3.14 16.06
N GLY A 68 7.51 -2.37 15.64
CA GLY A 68 8.63 -2.82 14.81
C GLY A 68 8.96 -1.87 13.66
N GLU A 69 9.82 -2.35 12.76
CA GLU A 69 10.23 -1.65 11.54
C GLU A 69 9.55 -2.26 10.32
N TRP A 70 9.08 -1.42 9.41
CA TRP A 70 8.22 -1.81 8.30
C TRP A 70 8.66 -1.18 7.00
N ARG A 71 8.95 -2.00 6.01
CA ARG A 71 9.10 -1.54 4.63
C ARG A 71 7.74 -1.47 3.96
N VAL A 72 7.39 -0.32 3.41
CA VAL A 72 6.22 -0.16 2.55
C VAL A 72 6.49 -0.88 1.23
N ALA A 73 5.58 -1.79 0.88
CA ALA A 73 5.66 -2.61 -0.33
C ALA A 73 4.60 -2.25 -1.37
N GLY A 74 3.49 -1.62 -0.97
CA GLY A 74 2.48 -1.17 -1.91
C GLY A 74 1.50 -0.16 -1.33
N ILE A 75 0.89 0.62 -2.22
CA ILE A 75 -0.11 1.64 -1.90
C ILE A 75 -1.27 1.50 -2.88
N ASP A 76 -2.50 1.46 -2.37
CA ASP A 76 -3.73 1.33 -3.16
C ASP A 76 -3.69 0.12 -4.12
N GLY A 77 -3.18 -1.02 -3.64
CA GLY A 77 -3.03 -2.26 -4.40
C GLY A 77 -1.92 -2.25 -5.47
N ARG A 78 -1.16 -1.16 -5.61
CA ARG A 78 -0.02 -1.09 -6.53
C ARG A 78 1.30 -1.32 -5.79
N PRO A 79 2.18 -2.20 -6.30
CA PRO A 79 3.52 -2.36 -5.75
C PRO A 79 4.30 -1.04 -5.81
N LEU A 80 5.07 -0.78 -4.76
CA LEU A 80 5.97 0.35 -4.68
C LEU A 80 7.36 -0.05 -5.18
N ASP A 81 7.59 0.12 -6.48
CA ASP A 81 8.87 -0.15 -7.13
C ASP A 81 9.67 1.16 -7.28
N GLN A 82 10.58 1.39 -6.33
CA GLN A 82 11.41 2.59 -6.29
C GLN A 82 12.83 2.25 -5.80
N PRO A 83 13.85 3.02 -6.23
CA PRO A 83 15.25 2.70 -5.97
C PRO A 83 15.63 2.76 -4.48
N VAL A 84 14.87 3.48 -3.65
CA VAL A 84 15.10 3.60 -2.21
C VAL A 84 13.86 3.13 -1.46
N GLY A 85 14.02 2.18 -0.54
CA GLY A 85 12.91 1.69 0.27
C GLY A 85 12.30 2.79 1.16
N LEU A 86 10.97 2.75 1.31
CA LEU A 86 10.26 3.60 2.27
C LEU A 86 10.00 2.77 3.53
N THR A 87 10.57 3.20 4.65
CA THR A 87 10.47 2.49 5.94
C THR A 87 9.70 3.32 6.96
N LEU A 88 8.81 2.67 7.71
CA LEU A 88 8.15 3.23 8.88
C LEU A 88 8.61 2.50 10.13
N SER A 89 8.68 3.23 11.23
CA SER A 89 8.97 2.69 12.55
C SER A 89 7.72 2.80 13.42
N ALA A 90 7.51 1.85 14.31
CA ALA A 90 6.33 1.83 15.16
C ALA A 90 6.63 1.28 16.57
N THR A 91 5.98 1.88 17.56
CA THR A 91 5.87 1.35 18.93
C THR A 91 4.55 0.59 19.07
N GLY A 92 4.11 0.31 20.30
CA GLY A 92 2.79 -0.27 20.55
C GLY A 92 1.62 0.69 20.34
N GLN A 93 1.88 2.01 20.21
CA GLN A 93 0.84 3.03 20.18
C GLN A 93 1.05 4.09 19.10
N GLU A 94 2.20 4.13 18.44
CA GLU A 94 2.49 5.11 17.39
C GLU A 94 3.22 4.48 16.23
N ILE A 95 3.02 5.05 15.03
CA ILE A 95 3.77 4.77 13.82
C ILE A 95 4.26 6.08 13.21
N TRP A 96 5.51 6.11 12.74
CA TRP A 96 6.12 7.30 12.17
C TRP A 96 7.06 6.98 11.01
N TRP A 97 7.39 8.02 10.25
CA TRP A 97 8.52 8.02 9.34
C TRP A 97 9.66 8.84 9.94
N ASP A 98 10.90 8.36 9.80
CA ASP A 98 12.07 9.07 10.31
C ASP A 98 12.66 10.08 9.32
N PRO A 99 13.08 11.26 9.80
CA PRO A 99 13.15 11.64 11.21
C PRO A 99 11.81 12.14 11.76
N ARG A 100 11.50 11.85 13.03
CA ARG A 100 10.26 12.30 13.71
C ARG A 100 9.98 13.81 13.62
N CYS A 101 11.02 14.65 13.53
CA CYS A 101 10.86 16.09 13.33
C CYS A 101 10.24 16.50 11.98
N ALA A 102 9.97 15.55 11.08
CA ALA A 102 9.15 15.73 9.88
C ALA A 102 7.65 15.90 10.17
N GLY A 103 7.21 15.56 11.39
CA GLY A 103 5.79 15.63 11.79
C GLY A 103 4.92 14.52 11.19
N LEU A 104 5.53 13.49 10.61
CA LEU A 104 4.85 12.33 10.05
C LEU A 104 4.78 11.21 11.09
N THR A 105 3.90 11.42 12.08
CA THR A 105 3.63 10.50 13.18
C THR A 105 2.14 10.39 13.39
N ARG A 106 1.63 9.19 13.67
CA ARG A 106 0.26 8.94 14.09
C ARG A 106 0.22 8.05 15.30
N SER A 107 -0.65 8.37 16.25
CA SER A 107 -1.06 7.40 17.25
C SER A 107 -2.01 6.39 16.62
N TYR A 108 -2.09 5.19 17.21
CA TYR A 108 -3.03 4.18 16.78
C TYR A 108 -3.48 3.28 17.94
N SER A 109 -4.62 2.62 17.75
CA SER A 109 -5.11 1.50 18.57
C SER A 109 -5.67 0.41 17.69
N ILE A 110 -5.50 -0.86 18.08
CA ILE A 110 -6.03 -2.01 17.34
C ILE A 110 -6.98 -2.82 18.23
N ASP A 111 -8.15 -3.16 17.68
CA ASP A 111 -9.12 -4.08 18.27
C ASP A 111 -9.57 -5.11 17.21
N GLY A 112 -9.01 -6.32 17.30
CA GLY A 112 -9.21 -7.37 16.30
C GLY A 112 -8.65 -6.97 14.92
N LEU A 113 -9.55 -6.75 13.95
CA LEU A 113 -9.20 -6.25 12.61
C LEU A 113 -9.41 -4.74 12.47
N ARG A 114 -9.91 -4.05 13.50
CA ARG A 114 -10.12 -2.60 13.43
C ARG A 114 -8.90 -1.83 13.90
N ILE A 115 -8.58 -0.76 13.19
CA ILE A 115 -7.60 0.23 13.59
C ILE A 115 -8.26 1.59 13.67
N SER A 116 -7.85 2.37 14.66
CA SER A 116 -8.14 3.80 14.73
C SER A 116 -6.82 4.54 14.79
N THR A 117 -6.68 5.61 14.03
CA THR A 117 -5.50 6.49 14.04
C THR A 117 -5.85 7.87 14.54
N GLY A 118 -4.85 8.56 15.09
CA GLY A 118 -5.01 9.92 15.61
C GLY A 118 -3.71 10.72 15.53
N PRO A 119 -3.74 11.98 16.01
CA PRO A 119 -2.53 12.80 16.14
C PRO A 119 -1.44 12.07 16.94
N ALA A 120 -0.18 12.48 16.77
CA ALA A 120 0.92 11.99 17.61
C ALA A 120 0.60 12.20 19.10
N LEU A 121 1.05 11.30 19.97
CA LEU A 121 0.76 11.37 21.40
C LEU A 121 1.42 12.58 22.07
N ASP A 122 2.51 13.06 21.50
CA ASP A 122 3.23 14.27 21.90
C ASP A 122 2.86 15.51 21.06
N ALA A 123 1.77 15.43 20.27
CA ALA A 123 1.32 16.55 19.46
C ALA A 123 1.04 17.78 20.34
N SER A 124 1.71 18.89 20.00
CA SER A 124 1.47 20.16 20.66
C SER A 124 0.04 20.65 20.41
N PRO A 125 -0.58 21.38 21.37
CA PRO A 125 -1.86 22.03 21.14
C PRO A 125 -1.83 22.94 19.90
N PRO A 126 -2.99 23.23 19.29
CA PRO A 126 -3.08 24.15 18.16
C PRO A 126 -2.35 25.46 18.44
N THR A 127 -1.49 25.88 17.53
CA THR A 127 -0.75 27.13 17.63
C THR A 127 -1.74 28.31 17.64
N PRO A 128 -1.69 29.22 18.63
CA PRO A 128 -2.54 30.41 18.64
C PRO A 128 -2.38 31.25 17.37
N PRO A 129 -3.43 31.98 16.94
CA PRO A 129 -3.31 32.89 15.80
C PRO A 129 -2.15 33.88 15.99
N GLY A 130 -1.24 33.96 15.02
CA GLY A 130 -0.09 34.88 15.04
C GLY A 130 1.16 34.36 15.75
N ALA A 131 1.12 33.17 16.37
CA ALA A 131 2.33 32.52 16.86
C ALA A 131 3.09 31.81 15.70
N PRO A 132 4.43 31.80 15.72
CA PRO A 132 5.21 31.10 14.70
C PRO A 132 4.95 29.58 14.79
N PRO A 133 4.95 28.86 13.65
CA PRO A 133 4.79 27.42 13.65
C PRO A 133 5.94 26.76 14.41
N ALA A 134 5.68 25.57 14.97
CA ALA A 134 6.71 24.77 15.62
C ALA A 134 7.85 24.48 14.62
N PRO A 135 9.13 24.54 15.07
CA PRO A 135 10.25 24.26 14.20
C PRO A 135 10.20 22.80 13.73
N VAL A 136 10.24 22.61 12.41
CA VAL A 136 10.38 21.30 11.76
C VAL A 136 11.75 21.18 11.14
N CYS A 137 12.22 19.94 10.93
CA CYS A 137 13.46 19.75 10.18
C CYS A 137 13.26 20.15 8.71
N ALA A 138 14.24 20.86 8.15
CA ALA A 138 14.30 21.16 6.72
C ALA A 138 14.85 19.93 5.96
N ILE A 139 13.96 19.01 5.61
CA ILE A 139 14.29 17.76 4.90
C ILE A 139 13.41 17.57 3.66
N GLY A 140 13.95 16.88 2.67
CA GLY A 140 13.15 16.39 1.55
C GLY A 140 12.29 15.20 1.97
N LEU A 141 10.99 15.27 1.74
CA LEU A 141 10.11 14.12 1.91
C LEU A 141 10.33 13.12 0.77
N PRO A 142 10.47 11.82 1.06
CA PRO A 142 10.59 10.82 0.02
C PRO A 142 9.29 10.74 -0.80
N PRO A 143 9.38 10.26 -2.05
CA PRO A 143 8.20 10.00 -2.85
C PRO A 143 7.18 9.14 -2.10
N HIS A 144 5.90 9.44 -2.31
CA HIS A 144 4.76 8.68 -1.79
C HIS A 144 4.53 8.67 -0.27
N ILE A 145 5.41 9.23 0.56
CA ILE A 145 5.20 9.20 2.02
C ILE A 145 3.89 9.88 2.45
N VAL A 146 3.51 10.97 1.77
CA VAL A 146 2.23 11.65 2.01
C VAL A 146 1.04 10.75 1.67
N ASN A 147 1.16 9.87 0.68
CA ASN A 147 0.11 8.91 0.34
C ASN A 147 -0.01 7.80 1.39
N VAL A 148 1.13 7.35 1.95
CA VAL A 148 1.14 6.38 3.05
C VAL A 148 0.44 6.96 4.28
N PHE A 149 0.80 8.18 4.69
CA PHE A 149 0.15 8.82 5.84
C PHE A 149 -1.32 9.16 5.58
N ARG A 150 -1.70 9.49 4.35
CA ARG A 150 -3.12 9.60 3.98
C ARG A 150 -3.86 8.26 4.11
N ALA A 151 -3.23 7.15 3.74
CA ALA A 151 -3.80 5.82 3.95
C ALA A 151 -3.98 5.50 5.44
N LEU A 152 -3.01 5.87 6.29
CA LEU A 152 -3.12 5.72 7.74
C LEU A 152 -4.21 6.61 8.34
N ASP A 153 -4.38 7.84 7.84
CA ASP A 153 -5.38 8.81 8.32
C ASP A 153 -6.82 8.36 8.07
N GLU A 154 -7.03 7.51 7.07
CA GLU A 154 -8.35 6.99 6.68
C GLU A 154 -8.56 5.53 7.06
N ALA A 155 -7.56 4.89 7.64
CA ALA A 155 -7.59 3.47 7.94
C ALA A 155 -8.65 3.13 8.99
N ASP A 156 -9.42 2.10 8.70
CA ASP A 156 -10.37 1.50 9.65
C ASP A 156 -10.11 0.00 9.87
N THR A 157 -9.30 -0.61 9.01
CA THR A 157 -9.02 -2.05 8.98
C THR A 157 -7.52 -2.31 8.96
N VAL A 158 -7.07 -3.29 9.74
CA VAL A 158 -5.69 -3.76 9.77
C VAL A 158 -5.64 -5.27 9.94
N GLY A 159 -4.66 -5.92 9.33
CA GLY A 159 -4.38 -7.31 9.63
C GLY A 159 -3.20 -7.87 8.87
N ARG A 160 -2.87 -9.13 9.18
CA ARG A 160 -1.83 -9.89 8.52
C ARG A 160 -2.40 -10.62 7.31
N THR A 161 -1.75 -10.45 6.17
CA THR A 161 -2.03 -11.16 4.93
C THR A 161 -1.48 -12.60 4.99
N LEU A 162 -1.87 -13.43 4.03
CA LEU A 162 -1.33 -14.79 3.85
C LEU A 162 0.19 -14.80 3.59
N GLU A 163 0.72 -13.71 3.02
CA GLU A 163 2.13 -13.55 2.70
C GLU A 163 2.95 -13.00 3.90
N ASN A 164 2.34 -12.96 5.09
CA ASN A 164 2.90 -12.39 6.32
C ASN A 164 3.14 -10.88 6.31
N GLY A 165 2.71 -10.16 5.26
CA GLY A 165 2.65 -8.71 5.24
C GLY A 165 1.53 -8.17 6.14
N VAL A 166 1.63 -6.92 6.56
CA VAL A 166 0.57 -6.18 7.23
C VAL A 166 -0.13 -5.29 6.21
N ALA A 167 -1.43 -5.52 6.02
CA ALA A 167 -2.30 -4.63 5.26
C ALA A 167 -3.02 -3.69 6.23
N ILE A 168 -2.98 -2.40 5.92
CA ILE A 168 -3.80 -1.37 6.55
C ILE A 168 -4.65 -0.76 5.45
N SER A 169 -5.96 -0.69 5.65
CA SER A 169 -6.89 -0.20 4.65
C SER A 169 -7.98 0.65 5.28
N GLY A 170 -8.42 1.65 4.53
CA GLY A 170 -9.64 2.40 4.76
C GLY A 170 -10.53 2.41 3.52
N PRO A 171 -11.55 3.28 3.49
CA PRO A 171 -12.53 3.32 2.40
C PRO A 171 -11.94 3.65 1.03
N ARG A 172 -10.85 4.44 0.98
CA ARG A 172 -10.25 4.94 -0.28
C ARG A 172 -8.80 4.56 -0.48
N HIS A 173 -8.09 4.31 0.61
CA HIS A 173 -6.65 4.15 0.59
C HIS A 173 -6.22 2.90 1.33
N SER A 174 -5.16 2.27 0.84
CA SER A 174 -4.55 1.12 1.51
C SER A 174 -3.04 1.15 1.41
N VAL A 175 -2.39 0.52 2.38
CA VAL A 175 -0.94 0.31 2.41
C VAL A 175 -0.65 -1.13 2.78
N LEU A 176 0.27 -1.75 2.03
CA LEU A 176 0.84 -3.05 2.34
C LEU A 176 2.29 -2.86 2.79
N MET A 177 2.64 -3.47 3.91
CA MET A 177 3.95 -3.37 4.51
C MET A 177 4.48 -4.73 4.91
N PHE A 178 5.80 -4.90 4.88
CA PHE A 178 6.48 -6.08 5.38
C PHE A 178 7.48 -5.69 6.45
N ARG A 179 7.63 -6.54 7.45
CA ARG A 179 8.59 -6.31 8.53
C ARG A 179 10.02 -6.35 7.97
N GLN A 180 10.87 -5.43 8.43
CA GLN A 180 12.31 -5.45 8.14
C GLN A 180 13.09 -6.23 9.19
#